data_AF-A0A0Q6LUB7-F1
#
_entry.id   AF-A0A0Q6LUB7-F1
#
_cell.length_a   1.000
_cell.length_b   1.000
_cell.length_c   1.000
_cell.angle_alpha   90.00
_cell.angle_beta   90.00
_cell.angle_gamma   90.00
#
_symmetry.space_group_name_H-M   'P 1'
#
loop_
_entity.id
_entity.type
_entity.pdbx_description
1 polymer ?
#
loop_
_entity_poly.entity_id
_entity_poly.type
_entity_poly.pdbx_seq_one_letter_code
_entity_poly.pdbx_strand_id
1 'polypeptide(L)'
;MPASEPVGPLETRLRADGIEGVNAYLGGQASIMADLHQRTADCDTQAIDLTVKLSRGRNSKTTDGHREALRIAVGTCTENVLSLLSLNEVPKICAAASSWTMTQTARELRRRMRAIETDAALRSTERGKACGAAYLHELETTRVGIRVDQPRQRPK
;
A
#
# COMPACT_ATOMS: atom_id res chain seq x y z
N MET A 1 -11.43 -25.57 -11.27
CA MET A 1 -10.75 -24.50 -10.50
C MET A 1 -9.67 -23.96 -11.41
N PRO A 2 -9.76 -22.73 -11.94
CA PRO A 2 -8.71 -22.20 -12.80
C PRO A 2 -7.45 -22.03 -11.95
N ALA A 3 -6.34 -22.60 -12.41
CA ALA A 3 -5.09 -22.66 -11.68
C ALA A 3 -4.60 -21.25 -11.33
N SER A 4 -4.27 -21.03 -10.05
CA SER A 4 -3.44 -19.91 -9.63
C SER A 4 -2.15 -19.97 -10.46
N GLU A 5 -1.89 -18.94 -11.26
CA GLU A 5 -0.61 -18.86 -11.94
C GLU A 5 0.44 -18.51 -10.88
N PRO A 6 1.50 -19.32 -10.69
CA PRO A 6 2.53 -18.97 -9.74
C PRO A 6 3.20 -17.64 -10.11
N VAL A 7 3.82 -16.97 -9.14
CA VAL A 7 4.56 -15.71 -9.40
C VAL A 7 5.67 -15.91 -10.44
N GLY A 8 6.26 -17.12 -10.51
CA GLY A 8 7.34 -17.45 -11.45
C GLY A 8 7.02 -17.26 -12.95
N PRO A 9 5.87 -17.73 -13.47
CA PRO A 9 5.42 -17.41 -14.82
C PRO A 9 5.30 -15.90 -15.10
N LEU A 10 4.74 -15.12 -14.17
CA LEU A 10 4.64 -13.66 -14.33
C LEU A 10 6.01 -12.99 -14.30
N GLU A 11 6.96 -13.47 -13.50
CA GLU A 11 8.35 -12.99 -13.51
C GLU A 11 9.08 -13.34 -14.82
N THR A 12 8.78 -14.51 -15.39
CA THR A 12 9.30 -14.90 -16.72
C THR A 12 8.76 -13.96 -17.79
N ARG A 13 7.45 -13.69 -17.74
CA ARG A 13 6.81 -12.72 -18.64
C ARG A 13 7.35 -11.31 -18.45
N LEU A 14 7.62 -10.90 -17.20
CA LEU A 14 8.22 -9.60 -16.91
C LEU A 14 9.59 -9.42 -17.58
N ARG A 15 10.40 -10.48 -17.63
CA ARG A 15 11.70 -10.49 -18.31
C ARG A 15 11.57 -10.44 -19.84
N ALA A 16 10.53 -11.03 -20.40
CA ALA A 16 10.30 -11.10 -21.84
C ALA A 16 9.59 -9.86 -22.39
N ASP A 17 8.47 -9.49 -21.78
CA ASP A 17 7.50 -8.49 -22.31
C ASP A 17 7.60 -7.14 -21.59
N GLY A 18 8.39 -7.06 -20.50
CA GLY A 18 8.49 -5.89 -19.65
C GLY A 18 7.23 -5.59 -18.83
N ILE A 19 7.29 -4.52 -18.03
CA ILE A 19 6.21 -4.13 -17.10
C ILE A 19 4.88 -3.90 -17.84
N GLU A 20 4.92 -3.21 -18.98
CA GLU A 20 3.70 -2.87 -19.72
C GLU A 20 3.03 -4.09 -20.34
N GLY A 21 3.82 -5.04 -20.86
CA GLY A 21 3.28 -6.29 -21.40
C GLY A 21 2.59 -7.12 -20.33
N VAL A 22 3.20 -7.23 -19.14
CA VAL A 22 2.57 -7.94 -18.01
C VAL A 22 1.32 -7.19 -17.51
N ASN A 23 1.34 -5.86 -17.41
CA ASN A 23 0.17 -5.10 -16.98
C ASN A 23 -0.99 -5.17 -17.99
N ALA A 24 -0.69 -5.23 -19.29
CA ALA A 24 -1.70 -5.46 -20.32
C ALA A 24 -2.31 -6.87 -20.21
N TYR A 25 -1.47 -7.89 -19.99
CA TYR A 25 -1.89 -9.27 -19.76
C TYR A 25 -2.81 -9.38 -18.53
N LEU A 26 -2.36 -8.85 -17.38
CA LEU A 26 -3.13 -8.87 -16.13
C LEU A 26 -4.43 -8.06 -16.22
N GLY A 27 -4.46 -7.01 -17.04
CA GLY A 27 -5.67 -6.23 -17.29
C GLY A 27 -6.83 -7.06 -17.87
N GLY A 28 -6.53 -8.17 -18.55
CA GLY A 28 -7.52 -9.13 -19.05
C GLY A 28 -7.72 -10.36 -18.16
N GLN A 29 -6.96 -10.52 -17.09
CA GLN A 29 -6.90 -11.74 -16.27
C GLN A 29 -7.22 -11.45 -14.80
N ALA A 30 -8.49 -11.13 -14.52
CA ALA A 30 -8.94 -10.68 -13.20
C ALA A 30 -8.62 -11.66 -12.06
N SER A 31 -8.74 -12.98 -12.29
CA SER A 31 -8.44 -13.99 -11.27
C SER A 31 -6.95 -14.06 -10.92
N ILE A 32 -6.07 -13.92 -11.90
CA ILE A 32 -4.61 -13.94 -11.69
C ILE A 32 -4.18 -12.67 -10.97
N MET A 33 -4.75 -11.52 -11.35
CA MET A 33 -4.50 -10.25 -10.67
C MET A 33 -4.96 -10.31 -9.20
N ALA A 34 -6.14 -10.87 -8.94
CA ALA A 34 -6.64 -11.04 -7.58
C ALA A 34 -5.76 -11.96 -6.72
N ASP A 35 -5.28 -13.09 -7.27
CA ASP A 35 -4.35 -14.00 -6.57
C ASP A 35 -3.03 -13.29 -6.22
N LEU A 36 -2.46 -12.54 -7.16
CA LEU A 36 -1.24 -11.75 -6.93
C LEU A 36 -1.46 -10.69 -5.83
N HIS A 37 -2.60 -9.98 -5.86
CA HIS A 37 -2.93 -8.97 -4.86
C HIS A 37 -3.14 -9.58 -3.48
N GLN A 38 -3.81 -10.73 -3.40
CA GLN A 38 -4.01 -11.47 -2.16
C GLN A 38 -2.67 -11.91 -1.56
N ARG A 39 -1.81 -12.53 -2.36
CA ARG A 39 -0.46 -12.95 -1.91
C ARG A 39 0.40 -11.77 -1.48
N THR A 40 0.26 -10.62 -2.14
CA THR A 40 0.92 -9.37 -1.73
C THR A 40 0.42 -8.92 -0.36
N ALA A 41 -0.89 -8.95 -0.11
CA ALA A 41 -1.48 -8.61 1.18
C ALA A 41 -1.11 -9.60 2.30
N ASP A 42 -0.93 -10.87 1.96
CA ASP A 42 -0.45 -11.95 2.84
C ASP A 42 1.08 -11.96 3.03
N CYS A 43 1.76 -10.92 2.54
CA CYS A 43 3.19 -10.69 2.74
C CYS A 43 4.13 -11.70 2.09
N ASP A 44 3.69 -12.36 1.01
CA ASP A 44 4.56 -13.16 0.16
C ASP A 44 5.62 -12.26 -0.49
N THR A 45 6.90 -12.53 -0.20
CA THR A 45 8.00 -11.65 -0.60
C THR A 45 8.18 -11.56 -2.12
N GLN A 46 7.96 -12.65 -2.84
CA GLN A 46 8.06 -12.66 -4.30
C GLN A 46 6.88 -11.91 -4.93
N ALA A 47 5.67 -12.10 -4.39
CA ALA A 47 4.50 -11.36 -4.82
C ALA A 47 4.67 -9.85 -4.56
N ILE A 48 5.20 -9.45 -3.40
CA ILE A 48 5.48 -8.03 -3.10
C ILE A 48 6.48 -7.46 -4.12
N ASP A 49 7.62 -8.12 -4.37
CA ASP A 49 8.62 -7.63 -5.33
C ASP A 49 8.03 -7.47 -6.74
N LEU A 50 7.28 -8.46 -7.20
CA LEU A 50 6.59 -8.40 -8.49
C LEU A 50 5.57 -7.24 -8.52
N THR A 51 4.71 -7.13 -7.51
CA THR A 51 3.69 -6.07 -7.45
C THR A 51 4.32 -4.67 -7.38
N VAL A 52 5.44 -4.49 -6.65
CA VAL A 52 6.20 -3.24 -6.65
C VAL A 52 6.70 -2.91 -8.06
N LYS A 53 7.33 -3.87 -8.76
CA LYS A 53 7.80 -3.66 -10.14
C LYS A 53 6.65 -3.29 -11.07
N LEU A 54 5.51 -3.99 -10.97
CA LEU A 54 4.35 -3.74 -11.83
C LEU A 54 3.64 -2.42 -11.54
N SER A 55 3.69 -1.93 -10.29
CA SER A 55 3.12 -0.63 -9.88
C SER A 55 3.81 0.59 -10.53
N ARG A 56 4.99 0.37 -11.12
CA ARG A 56 5.81 1.37 -11.84
C ARG A 56 5.45 1.52 -13.31
N GLY A 57 4.48 0.74 -13.80
CA GLY A 57 3.99 0.85 -15.17
C GLY A 57 3.26 2.16 -15.45
N ARG A 58 2.90 2.36 -16.72
CA ARG A 58 2.19 3.55 -17.20
C ARG A 58 0.67 3.33 -17.33
N ASN A 59 0.21 2.09 -17.39
CA ASN A 59 -1.23 1.76 -17.40
C ASN A 59 -1.89 2.05 -16.04
N SER A 60 -2.56 3.21 -15.93
CA SER A 60 -3.12 3.71 -14.68
C SER A 60 -4.01 2.69 -13.97
N LYS A 61 -4.98 2.07 -14.66
CA LYS A 61 -5.94 1.15 -14.02
C LYS A 61 -5.28 -0.05 -13.35
N THR A 62 -4.41 -0.77 -14.08
CA THR A 62 -3.72 -1.95 -13.53
C THR A 62 -2.71 -1.53 -12.45
N THR A 63 -1.98 -0.43 -12.68
CA THR A 63 -0.99 0.06 -11.72
C THR A 63 -1.62 0.53 -10.40
N ASP A 64 -2.81 1.13 -10.45
CA ASP A 64 -3.52 1.57 -9.25
C ASP A 64 -4.05 0.37 -8.44
N GLY A 65 -4.45 -0.72 -9.11
CA GLY A 65 -4.75 -1.99 -8.43
C GLY A 65 -3.54 -2.55 -7.68
N HIS A 66 -2.35 -2.55 -8.30
CA HIS A 66 -1.11 -2.97 -7.64
C HIS A 66 -0.75 -2.08 -6.45
N ARG A 67 -0.89 -0.75 -6.62
CA ARG A 67 -0.67 0.19 -5.51
C ARG A 67 -1.63 -0.08 -4.36
N GLU A 68 -2.89 -0.34 -4.65
CA GLU A 68 -3.88 -0.64 -3.62
C GLU A 68 -3.53 -1.90 -2.82
N ALA A 69 -3.13 -2.99 -3.50
CA ALA A 69 -2.63 -4.19 -2.82
C ALA A 69 -1.42 -3.88 -1.92
N LEU A 70 -0.49 -3.05 -2.40
CA LEU A 70 0.66 -2.59 -1.61
C LEU A 70 0.27 -1.70 -0.41
N ARG A 71 -0.77 -0.85 -0.54
CA ARG A 71 -1.30 -0.07 0.60
C ARG A 71 -1.88 -0.98 1.67
N ILE A 72 -2.46 -2.11 1.30
CA ILE A 72 -2.92 -3.11 2.28
C ILE A 72 -1.70 -3.77 2.93
N ALA A 73 -0.77 -4.29 2.12
CA ALA A 73 0.42 -5.02 2.58
C ALA A 73 1.33 -4.22 3.51
N VAL A 74 1.56 -2.93 3.24
CA VAL A 74 2.41 -2.07 4.07
C VAL A 74 1.86 -1.88 5.49
N GLY A 75 0.61 -2.23 5.77
CA GLY A 75 0.06 -2.25 7.13
C GLY A 75 0.43 -3.48 7.95
N THR A 76 0.89 -4.55 7.28
CA THR A 76 1.16 -5.86 7.86
C THR A 76 2.66 -6.19 7.80
N CYS A 77 3.30 -5.96 6.65
CA CYS A 77 4.73 -6.19 6.41
C CYS A 77 5.43 -4.93 5.91
N THR A 78 5.36 -3.87 6.73
CA THR A 78 5.89 -2.54 6.44
C THR A 78 7.34 -2.56 5.96
N GLU A 79 8.22 -3.25 6.67
CA GLU A 79 9.66 -3.29 6.35
C GLU A 79 9.92 -3.90 4.97
N ASN A 80 9.32 -5.05 4.69
CA ASN A 80 9.47 -5.74 3.39
C ASN A 80 9.04 -4.83 2.24
N VAL A 81 7.85 -4.22 2.35
CA VAL A 81 7.34 -3.33 1.30
C VAL A 81 8.24 -2.11 1.15
N LEU A 82 8.55 -1.42 2.25
CA LEU A 82 9.35 -0.19 2.20
C LEU A 82 10.75 -0.45 1.65
N SER A 83 11.38 -1.59 1.95
CA SER A 83 12.73 -1.91 1.46
C SER A 83 12.85 -1.90 -0.07
N LEU A 84 11.76 -2.17 -0.79
CA LEU A 84 11.72 -2.26 -2.26
C LEU A 84 11.29 -0.96 -2.95
N LEU A 85 10.77 0.01 -2.19
CA LEU A 85 10.33 1.29 -2.72
C LEU A 85 11.49 2.29 -2.81
N SER A 86 11.44 3.18 -3.79
CA SER A 86 12.18 4.44 -3.75
C SER A 86 11.45 5.45 -2.85
N LEU A 87 12.17 6.46 -2.34
CA LEU A 87 11.57 7.49 -1.46
C LEU A 87 10.37 8.19 -2.11
N ASN A 88 10.40 8.43 -3.41
CA ASN A 88 9.31 9.08 -4.16
C ASN A 88 8.07 8.18 -4.34
N GLU A 89 8.21 6.87 -4.14
CA GLU A 89 7.11 5.91 -4.20
C GLU A 89 6.43 5.75 -2.84
N VAL A 90 7.16 5.98 -1.74
CA VAL A 90 6.65 5.78 -0.38
C VAL A 90 5.31 6.49 -0.15
N PRO A 91 5.11 7.79 -0.49
CA PRO A 91 3.83 8.45 -0.24
C PRO A 91 2.66 7.88 -1.05
N LYS A 92 2.92 7.18 -2.16
CA LYS A 92 1.87 6.57 -2.98
C LYS A 92 1.33 5.27 -2.36
N ILE A 93 2.17 4.60 -1.58
CA ILE A 93 1.92 3.30 -0.94
C ILE A 93 1.59 3.45 0.54
N CYS A 94 2.24 4.37 1.25
CA CYS A 94 1.89 4.74 2.62
C CYS A 94 0.73 5.73 2.62
N ALA A 95 -0.40 5.24 2.11
CA ALA A 95 -1.64 5.98 2.03
C ALA A 95 -2.83 5.11 2.49
N ALA A 96 -4.02 5.69 2.63
CA ALA A 96 -5.22 4.94 2.95
C ALA A 96 -5.58 3.99 1.81
N ALA A 97 -6.02 2.78 2.19
CA ALA A 97 -6.64 1.89 1.22
C ALA A 97 -8.00 2.47 0.81
N SER A 98 -8.29 2.44 -0.49
CA SER A 98 -9.56 2.88 -1.08
C SER A 98 -10.78 2.11 -0.53
N SER A 99 -10.57 0.92 0.00
CA SER A 99 -11.62 0.08 0.61
C SER A 99 -12.04 0.53 2.01
N TRP A 100 -11.36 1.49 2.63
CA TRP A 100 -11.65 1.92 3.99
C TRP A 100 -12.67 3.05 4.05
N THR A 101 -13.54 2.98 5.05
CA THR A 101 -14.39 4.12 5.45
C THR A 101 -13.56 5.20 6.15
N MET A 102 -14.06 6.44 6.23
CA MET A 102 -13.37 7.56 6.89
C MET A 102 -12.93 7.24 8.34
N THR A 103 -13.78 6.54 9.10
CA THR A 103 -13.46 6.14 10.48
C THR A 103 -12.41 5.03 10.53
N GLN A 104 -12.47 4.09 9.59
CA GLN A 104 -11.41 3.08 9.42
C GLN A 104 -10.09 3.75 9.04
N THR A 105 -10.09 4.66 8.06
CA THR A 105 -8.90 5.41 7.63
C THR A 105 -8.20 6.08 8.81
N ALA A 106 -8.91 6.88 9.60
CA ALA A 106 -8.26 7.57 10.71
C ALA A 106 -7.79 6.63 11.83
N ARG A 107 -8.45 5.50 12.04
CA ARG A 107 -7.99 4.49 13.01
C ARG A 107 -6.75 3.76 12.50
N GLU A 108 -6.78 3.32 11.25
CA GLU A 108 -5.73 2.54 10.61
C GLU A 108 -4.45 3.35 10.39
N LEU A 109 -4.57 4.60 9.92
CA LEU A 109 -3.43 5.50 9.78
C LEU A 109 -2.73 5.74 11.12
N ARG A 110 -3.49 6.00 12.20
CA ARG A 110 -2.92 6.13 13.55
C ARG A 110 -2.25 4.85 14.04
N ARG A 111 -2.86 3.68 13.79
CA ARG A 111 -2.25 2.39 14.15
C ARG A 111 -0.92 2.20 13.44
N ARG A 112 -0.88 2.46 12.13
CA ARG A 112 0.31 2.27 11.28
C ARG A 112 1.42 3.26 11.61
N MET A 113 1.11 4.53 11.88
CA MET A 113 2.09 5.50 12.38
C MET A 113 2.71 5.03 13.70
N ARG A 114 1.88 4.61 14.67
CA ARG A 114 2.39 4.06 15.94
C ARG A 114 3.29 2.85 15.72
N ALA A 115 2.92 1.93 14.82
CA ALA A 115 3.75 0.76 14.50
C ALA A 115 5.15 1.18 14.01
N ILE A 116 5.23 2.19 13.12
CA ILE A 116 6.51 2.75 12.65
C ILE A 116 7.28 3.41 13.80
N GLU A 117 6.61 4.15 14.68
CA GLU A 117 7.26 4.83 15.81
C GLU A 117 7.85 3.85 16.83
N THR A 118 7.14 2.74 17.09
CA THR A 118 7.57 1.71 18.04
C THR A 118 8.63 0.76 17.48
N ASP A 119 8.73 0.65 16.16
CA ASP A 119 9.75 -0.15 15.49
C ASP A 119 11.02 0.67 15.25
N ALA A 120 12.08 0.36 16.02
CA ALA A 120 13.34 1.08 15.96
C ALA A 120 14.03 0.96 14.58
N ALA A 121 13.89 -0.19 13.90
CA ALA A 121 14.46 -0.40 12.58
C ALA A 121 13.78 0.53 11.58
N LEU A 122 12.44 0.55 11.55
CA LEU A 122 11.67 1.41 10.66
C LEU A 122 11.88 2.90 10.96
N ARG A 123 11.74 3.33 12.22
CA ARG A 123 11.86 4.75 12.62
C ARG A 123 13.21 5.36 12.28
N SER A 124 14.27 4.56 12.25
CA SER A 124 15.62 5.03 11.94
C SER A 124 15.82 5.34 10.45
N THR A 125 15.05 4.69 9.56
CA THR A 125 15.21 4.80 8.11
C THR A 125 14.52 6.03 7.53
N GLU A 126 15.04 6.55 6.42
CA GLU A 126 14.39 7.63 5.66
C GLU A 126 13.01 7.22 5.13
N ARG A 127 12.87 5.96 4.68
CA ARG A 127 11.60 5.43 4.18
C ARG A 127 10.55 5.29 5.25
N GLY A 128 10.92 4.82 6.45
CA GLY A 128 10.00 4.76 7.60
C GLY A 128 9.52 6.15 8.00
N LYS A 129 10.44 7.13 8.06
CA LYS A 129 10.09 8.54 8.32
C LYS A 129 9.16 9.12 7.24
N ALA A 130 9.47 8.88 5.97
CA ALA A 130 8.63 9.32 4.84
C ALA A 130 7.24 8.67 4.86
N CYS A 131 7.17 7.39 5.24
CA CYS A 131 5.91 6.66 5.37
C CYS A 131 5.04 7.21 6.51
N GLY A 132 5.65 7.47 7.68
CA GLY A 132 4.98 8.12 8.80
C GLY A 132 4.47 9.52 8.44
N ALA A 133 5.29 10.32 7.76
CA ALA A 133 4.89 11.65 7.29
C ALA A 133 3.75 11.60 6.26
N ALA A 134 3.75 10.62 5.35
CA ALA A 134 2.67 10.43 4.38
C ALA A 134 1.35 10.08 5.07
N TYR A 135 1.36 9.17 6.05
CA TYR A 135 0.17 8.84 6.83
C TYR A 135 -0.35 10.04 7.64
N LEU A 136 0.53 10.86 8.21
CA LEU A 136 0.14 12.07 8.94
C LEU A 136 -0.54 13.08 8.00
N HIS A 137 0.09 13.37 6.86
CA HIS A 137 -0.47 14.27 5.86
C HIS A 137 -1.86 13.80 5.41
N GLU A 138 -2.02 12.51 5.13
CA GLU A 138 -3.32 11.99 4.73
C GLU A 138 -4.36 12.06 5.85
N LEU A 139 -3.98 11.82 7.10
CA LEU A 139 -4.87 11.97 8.26
C LEU A 139 -5.35 13.43 8.43
N GLU A 140 -4.48 14.41 8.14
CA GLU A 140 -4.81 15.83 8.21
C GLU A 140 -5.71 16.27 7.04
N THR A 141 -5.47 15.74 5.83
CA THR A 141 -6.28 16.07 4.64
C THR A 141 -7.61 15.33 4.58
N THR A 142 -7.66 14.10 5.10
CA THR A 142 -8.87 13.32 5.26
C THR A 142 -9.63 13.99 6.39
N ARG A 143 -10.65 14.82 6.09
CA ARG A 143 -11.48 15.59 7.04
C ARG A 143 -12.12 14.73 8.13
N VAL A 144 -11.33 14.15 9.02
CA VAL A 144 -11.76 13.63 10.31
C VAL A 144 -11.70 14.83 11.22
N GLY A 145 -12.69 15.70 11.03
CA GLY A 145 -12.99 16.79 11.94
C GLY A 145 -13.29 16.19 13.29
N ILE A 146 -12.26 16.06 14.13
CA ILE A 146 -12.44 16.06 15.56
C ILE A 146 -12.99 17.46 15.87
N ARG A 147 -14.31 17.60 15.92
CA ARG A 147 -14.89 18.56 16.85
C ARG A 147 -14.40 18.12 18.22
N VAL A 148 -13.31 18.74 18.67
CA VAL A 148 -13.01 18.80 20.09
C VAL A 148 -14.19 19.58 20.67
N ASP A 149 -15.16 18.88 21.25
CA ASP A 149 -16.16 19.53 22.07
C ASP A 149 -15.39 20.25 23.18
N GLN A 150 -15.21 21.56 23.01
CA GLN A 150 -14.76 22.44 24.07
C GLN A 150 -15.67 22.20 25.28
N PRO A 151 -15.13 22.05 26.49
CA PRO A 151 -15.97 21.99 27.68
C PRO A 151 -16.82 23.26 27.72
N ARG A 152 -18.13 23.09 27.58
CA ARG A 152 -19.14 24.13 27.71
C ARG A 152 -18.86 24.92 28.99
N GLN A 153 -18.43 26.17 28.86
CA GLN A 153 -18.49 27.12 29.96
C GLN A 153 -19.95 27.21 30.41
N ARG A 154 -20.22 26.77 31.64
CA ARG A 154 -21.51 27.00 32.30
C ARG A 154 -21.65 28.50 32.59
N PRO A 155 -22.73 29.17 32.18
CA PRO A 155 -23.07 30.46 32.76
C PRO A 155 -23.61 30.25 34.18
N LYS A 156 -23.27 31.18 35.06
CA LYS A 156 -23.73 31.32 36.44
C LYS A 156 -25.06 32.08 36.46
#